data_AF-A0A2K8JM10-F1
#
_entry.id   AF-A0A2K8JM10-F1
#
_cell.length_a   1.000
_cell.length_b   1.000
_cell.length_c   1.000
_cell.angle_alpha   90.00
_cell.angle_beta   90.00
_cell.angle_gamma   90.00
#
_symmetry.space_group_name_H-M   'P 1'
#
loop_
_entity.id
_entity.type
_entity.pdbx_description
1 polymer ?
#
loop_
_entity_poly.entity_id
_entity_poly.type
_entity_poly.pdbx_seq_one_letter_code
_entity_poly.pdbx_strand_id
1 'polypeptide(L)' 'MKNFYCLLFFVLLIVGLEAASTKKKCQCDCKKYPTATVCAKDLKTGDTETFLNVCQVTCYNCTHNKNYVIMYSGECKN' A
#
# COMPACT_ATOMS: atom_id res chain seq x y z
N MET A 1 51.14 6.84 7.54
CA MET A 1 49.99 7.76 7.32
C MET A 1 49.09 7.33 6.13
N LYS A 2 48.93 6.03 5.85
CA LYS A 2 48.04 5.51 4.78
C LYS A 2 46.78 4.81 5.34
N ASN A 3 46.78 4.47 6.63
CA ASN A 3 45.71 3.70 7.29
C ASN A 3 44.54 4.55 7.78
N PHE A 4 44.72 5.88 7.94
CA PHE A 4 43.66 6.77 8.41
C PHE A 4 42.66 7.14 7.30
N TYR A 5 43.13 7.21 6.06
CA TYR A 5 42.29 7.50 4.89
C TYR A 5 41.30 6.37 4.56
N CYS A 6 41.61 5.14 4.95
CA CYS A 6 40.72 3.98 4.73
C CYS A 6 39.52 3.99 5.67
N LEU A 7 39.72 4.40 6.94
CA LEU A 7 38.66 4.54 7.94
C LEU A 7 37.69 5.69 7.60
N LEU A 8 38.20 6.81 7.09
CA LEU A 8 37.36 7.94 6.66
C LEU A 8 36.47 7.60 5.46
N PHE A 9 36.94 6.74 4.55
CA PHE A 9 36.16 6.32 3.38
C PHE A 9 34.98 5.40 3.75
N PHE A 10 35.16 4.55 4.77
CA PHE A 10 34.10 3.64 5.23
C PHE A 10 32.94 4.38 5.92
N VAL A 11 33.21 5.50 6.60
CA VAL A 11 32.18 6.29 7.30
C VAL A 11 31.25 7.02 6.32
N LEU A 12 31.74 7.40 5.13
CA LEU A 12 30.94 8.10 4.12
C LEU A 12 29.95 7.18 3.39
N LEU A 13 30.22 5.87 3.31
CA LEU A 13 29.34 4.91 2.64
C LEU A 13 28.11 4.53 3.47
N ILE A 14 28.16 4.67 4.80
CA ILE A 14 27.06 4.26 5.69
C ILE A 14 25.91 5.28 5.77
N VAL A 15 26.17 6.54 5.40
CA VAL A 15 25.20 7.65 5.58
C VAL A 15 24.28 7.83 4.34
N GLY A 16 24.58 7.18 3.22
CA GLY A 16 23.92 7.44 1.94
C GLY A 16 22.65 6.62 1.63
N LEU A 17 22.22 5.70 2.50
CA LEU A 17 21.04 4.86 2.23
C LEU A 17 19.77 5.46 2.85
N GLU A 18 19.46 6.71 2.54
CA GLU A 18 18.12 7.23 2.74
C GLU A 18 17.25 6.71 1.60
N ALA A 19 16.54 5.61 1.89
CA ALA A 19 15.54 5.03 1.03
C ALA A 19 14.57 6.13 0.57
N ALA A 20 14.64 6.48 -0.72
CA ALA A 20 13.67 7.33 -1.38
C ALA A 20 12.30 6.62 -1.40
N SER A 21 11.61 6.65 -0.26
CA SER A 21 10.20 6.29 -0.18
C SER A 21 9.42 7.42 -0.82
N THR A 22 9.34 7.40 -2.14
CA THR A 22 8.38 8.22 -2.87
C THR A 22 7.01 7.78 -2.36
N LYS A 23 6.38 8.58 -1.48
CA LYS A 23 5.01 8.31 -1.00
C LYS A 23 4.13 8.09 -2.23
N LYS A 24 3.82 6.82 -2.52
CA LYS A 24 2.97 6.45 -3.65
C LYS A 24 1.63 7.13 -3.41
N LYS A 25 1.29 8.12 -4.24
CA LYS A 25 -0.02 8.77 -4.17
C LYS A 25 -1.09 7.71 -4.45
N CYS A 26 -2.07 7.58 -3.56
CA CYS A 26 -3.18 6.65 -3.73
C CYS A 26 -4.05 7.07 -4.92
N GLN A 27 -4.36 6.13 -5.81
CA GLN A 27 -5.25 6.36 -6.94
C GLN A 27 -6.71 6.18 -6.50
N CYS A 28 -7.35 7.29 -6.12
CA CYS A 28 -8.71 7.29 -5.57
C CYS A 28 -9.76 7.95 -6.48
N ASP A 29 -9.39 8.29 -7.73
CA ASP A 29 -10.34 8.80 -8.72
C ASP A 29 -11.19 7.64 -9.29
N CYS A 30 -12.17 7.22 -8.48
CA CYS A 30 -12.99 6.06 -8.77
C CYS A 30 -14.27 6.40 -9.57
N LYS A 31 -14.52 7.68 -9.88
CA LYS A 31 -15.77 8.12 -10.55
C LYS A 31 -15.91 7.60 -11.98
N LYS A 32 -14.80 7.31 -12.64
CA LYS A 32 -14.77 6.78 -14.03
C LYS A 32 -15.02 5.27 -14.12
N TYR A 33 -15.05 4.56 -12.99
CA TYR A 33 -15.27 3.11 -12.98
C TYR A 33 -16.75 2.80 -12.74
N PRO A 34 -17.29 1.76 -13.38
CA PRO A 34 -18.67 1.37 -13.17
C PRO A 34 -18.91 0.97 -11.71
N THR A 35 -20.12 1.19 -11.23
CA THR A 35 -20.58 0.61 -9.97
C THR A 35 -20.71 -0.89 -10.17
N ALA A 36 -19.81 -1.64 -9.55
CA ALA A 36 -19.70 -3.08 -9.63
C ALA A 36 -19.35 -3.56 -8.22
N THR A 37 -20.37 -3.64 -7.38
CA THR A 37 -20.23 -3.93 -5.96
C THR A 37 -19.43 -5.20 -5.74
N VAL A 38 -18.53 -5.19 -4.76
CA VAL A 38 -17.69 -6.33 -4.39
C VAL A 38 -17.65 -6.50 -2.87
N CYS A 39 -17.64 -7.74 -2.42
CA CYS A 39 -17.32 -8.08 -1.06
C CYS A 39 -15.82 -8.32 -0.96
N ALA A 40 -15.15 -7.67 -0.02
CA ALA A 40 -13.73 -7.86 0.23
C ALA A 40 -13.48 -8.17 1.71
N LYS A 41 -12.39 -8.90 1.99
CA LYS A 41 -12.00 -9.32 3.33
C LYS A 41 -10.61 -8.80 3.67
N ASP A 42 -10.46 -8.15 4.82
CA ASP A 42 -9.14 -7.80 5.35
C ASP A 42 -8.41 -9.08 5.77
N LEU A 43 -7.26 -9.36 5.15
CA LEU A 43 -6.47 -10.56 5.49
C LEU A 43 -5.85 -10.51 6.89
N LYS A 44 -5.76 -9.34 7.53
CA LYS A 44 -5.19 -9.19 8.86
C LYS A 44 -6.21 -9.48 9.97
N THR A 45 -7.42 -8.94 9.85
CA THR A 45 -8.45 -9.04 10.89
C THR A 45 -9.49 -10.11 10.57
N GLY A 46 -9.67 -10.44 9.28
CA GLY A 46 -10.73 -11.29 8.81
C GLY A 46 -12.07 -10.57 8.59
N ASP A 47 -12.13 -9.26 8.82
CA ASP A 47 -13.33 -8.46 8.64
C ASP A 47 -13.73 -8.41 7.16
N THR A 48 -15.02 -8.46 6.89
CA THR A 48 -15.59 -8.33 5.54
C THR A 48 -16.31 -7.00 5.36
N GLU A 49 -16.12 -6.35 4.23
CA GLU A 49 -16.75 -5.08 3.91
C GLU A 49 -17.14 -5.02 2.43
N THR A 50 -18.28 -4.39 2.17
CA THR A 50 -18.81 -4.17 0.82
C THR A 50 -18.26 -2.86 0.25
N PHE A 51 -17.69 -2.91 -0.95
CA PHE A 51 -17.19 -1.74 -1.68
C PHE A 51 -17.98 -1.55 -2.98
N LEU A 52 -18.19 -0.30 -3.41
CA LEU A 52 -18.96 0.00 -4.63
C LEU A 52 -18.27 -0.49 -5.91
N ASN A 53 -16.94 -0.62 -5.89
CA ASN A 53 -16.15 -1.22 -6.95
C ASN A 53 -14.71 -1.52 -6.48
N VAL A 54 -13.95 -2.20 -7.35
CA VAL A 54 -12.54 -2.57 -7.15
C VAL A 54 -11.61 -1.37 -6.94
N CYS A 55 -11.89 -0.23 -7.57
CA CYS A 55 -11.09 0.99 -7.38
C CYS A 55 -11.17 1.46 -5.93
N GLN A 56 -12.36 1.42 -5.33
CA GLN A 56 -12.53 1.79 -3.93
C GLN A 56 -11.79 0.85 -2.97
N VAL A 57 -11.75 -0.46 -3.24
CA VAL A 57 -10.93 -1.40 -2.45
C VAL A 57 -9.46 -0.99 -2.47
N THR A 58 -8.94 -0.66 -3.66
CA THR A 58 -7.53 -0.26 -3.84
C THR A 58 -7.23 1.07 -3.14
N CYS A 59 -8.12 2.06 -3.30
CA CYS A 59 -8.00 3.35 -2.62
C CYS A 59 -8.03 3.18 -1.10
N TYR A 60 -8.95 2.37 -0.58
CA TYR A 60 -9.10 2.13 0.85
C TYR A 60 -7.85 1.46 1.44
N ASN A 61 -7.34 0.40 0.80
CA ASN A 61 -6.09 -0.26 1.20
C ASN A 61 -4.92 0.72 1.27
N CYS A 62 -4.77 1.56 0.25
CA CYS A 62 -3.67 2.54 0.19
C CYS A 62 -3.82 3.65 1.26
N THR A 63 -5.03 4.18 1.46
CA THR A 63 -5.27 5.33 2.35
C THR A 63 -5.32 4.95 3.83
N HIS A 64 -5.80 3.74 4.16
CA HIS A 64 -5.99 3.28 5.53
C HIS A 64 -4.95 2.24 5.97
N ASN A 65 -3.95 1.94 5.12
CA ASN A 65 -2.94 0.90 5.35
C ASN A 65 -3.57 -0.49 5.64
N LYS A 66 -4.63 -0.80 4.88
CA LYS A 66 -5.43 -2.02 4.97
C LYS A 66 -5.09 -3.02 3.88
N ASN A 67 -5.53 -4.26 4.03
CA ASN A 67 -5.23 -5.36 3.09
C ASN A 67 -6.50 -6.15 2.72
N TYR A 68 -7.53 -5.43 2.29
CA TYR A 68 -8.76 -6.03 1.77
C TYR A 68 -8.48 -6.72 0.43
N VAL A 69 -8.91 -7.97 0.32
CA VAL A 69 -8.88 -8.76 -0.91
C VAL A 69 -10.31 -9.09 -1.31
N ILE A 70 -10.64 -8.91 -2.58
CA ILE A 70 -11.97 -9.19 -3.12
C ILE A 70 -12.22 -10.70 -3.01
N MET A 71 -13.34 -11.06 -2.38
CA MET A 71 -13.79 -12.44 -2.28
C MET A 71 -14.70 -12.81 -3.45
N TYR A 72 -15.70 -11.98 -3.71
CA TYR A 72 -16.69 -12.21 -4.77
C TYR A 72 -17.40 -10.91 -5.15
N SER A 73 -18.04 -10.90 -6.32
CA SER A 73 -18.90 -9.80 -6.77
C SER A 73 -20.25 -9.79 -6.05
N GLY A 74 -20.73 -8.61 -5.67
CA GLY A 74 -21.94 -8.41 -4.86
C GLY A 74 -21.61 -7.98 -3.43
N GLU A 75 -22.65 -7.90 -2.59
CA GLU A 75 -22.52 -7.48 -1.20
C GLU A 75 -22.05 -8.61 -0.29
N CYS A 76 -21.35 -8.27 0.80
CA CYS A 76 -21.00 -9.24 1.82
C CYS A 76 -22.26 -9.84 2.48
N LYS A 77 -22.29 -11.17 2.61
CA LYS A 77 -23.37 -11.90 3.29
C LYS A 77 -22.90 -12.14 4.72
N ASN A 78 -23.44 -11.35 5.65
CA ASN A 78 -23.10 -11.43 7.07
C ASN A 78 -23.66 -12.72 7.72
#